data_AF-A0A8T5PNM0-F1
#
_entry.id   AF-A0A8T5PNM0-F1
#
_cell.length_a   1.000
_cell.length_b   1.000
_cell.length_c   1.000
_cell.angle_alpha   90.00
_cell.angle_beta   90.00
_cell.angle_gamma   90.00
#
_symmetry.space_group_name_H-M   'P 1'
#
loop_
_entity.id
_entity.type
_entity.pdbx_description
1 polymer ?
#
loop_
_entity_poly.entity_id
_entity_poly.type
_entity_poly.pdbx_seq_one_letter_code
_entity_poly.pdbx_strand_id
1 'polypeptide(L)'
;MYPQTHFLAALFLGEVLLKLGVLSQKTVVVCAVLAVLIDLDHWAAFMIRHHEFSLKKAWNAATVKHENERTFIHHRTGFIIMAAILLITFLFNRLVFWVLGTAYLSHMFLDYVHVIEKKNFRFKELGFWINITGFELVLDFVLIFVIILLLV
;
A
#
# COMPACT_ATOMS: atom_id res chain seq x y z
N MET A 1 2.18 -6.12 -3.81
CA MET A 1 0.83 -6.02 -4.39
C MET A 1 -0.21 -6.76 -3.57
N TYR A 2 -0.50 -6.23 -2.38
CA TYR A 2 -1.63 -6.64 -1.55
C TYR A 2 -2.56 -5.44 -1.35
N PRO A 3 -3.26 -5.00 -2.41
CA PRO A 3 -3.90 -3.69 -2.39
C PRO A 3 -5.02 -3.61 -1.38
N GLN A 4 -5.65 -4.72 -0.98
CA GLN A 4 -6.66 -4.71 0.09
C GLN A 4 -6.04 -4.29 1.42
N THR A 5 -4.95 -4.94 1.84
CA THR A 5 -4.27 -4.64 3.10
C THR A 5 -3.66 -3.24 3.10
N HIS A 6 -3.04 -2.80 1.99
CA HIS A 6 -2.54 -1.43 1.87
C HIS A 6 -3.66 -0.39 1.95
N PHE A 7 -4.79 -0.63 1.29
CA PHE A 7 -5.97 0.24 1.37
C PHE A 7 -6.47 0.34 2.81
N LEU A 8 -6.66 -0.80 3.49
CA LEU A 8 -7.19 -0.86 4.85
C LEU A 8 -6.26 -0.21 5.87
N ALA A 9 -4.95 -0.44 5.76
CA ALA A 9 -3.98 0.16 6.69
C ALA A 9 -3.91 1.68 6.54
N ALA A 10 -3.88 2.18 5.30
CA ALA A 10 -3.91 3.61 5.03
C ALA A 10 -5.23 4.25 5.46
N LEU A 11 -6.36 3.55 5.26
CA LEU A 11 -7.66 4.00 5.73
C LEU A 11 -7.71 4.08 7.26
N PHE A 12 -7.23 3.04 7.95
CA PHE A 12 -7.14 3.01 9.41
C PHE A 12 -6.31 4.17 9.97
N LEU A 13 -5.09 4.38 9.46
CA LEU A 13 -4.26 5.51 9.91
C LEU A 13 -4.89 6.86 9.57
N GLY A 14 -5.55 6.97 8.41
CA GLY A 14 -6.32 8.14 8.03
C GLY A 14 -7.44 8.45 9.02
N GLU A 15 -8.23 7.45 9.41
CA GLU A 15 -9.32 7.58 10.39
C GLU A 15 -8.80 8.00 11.77
N VAL A 16 -7.66 7.47 12.21
CA VAL A 16 -6.97 7.93 13.43
C VAL A 16 -6.63 9.43 13.33
N LEU A 17 -6.04 9.86 12.20
CA LEU A 17 -5.70 11.27 11.97
C LEU A 17 -6.93 12.16 11.83
N LEU A 18 -8.06 11.65 11.33
CA LEU A 18 -9.34 12.35 11.33
C LEU A 18 -9.84 12.60 12.75
N LYS A 19 -9.80 11.60 13.64
CA LYS A 19 -10.19 11.77 15.05
C LYS A 19 -9.30 12.76 15.80
N LEU A 20 -8.05 12.89 15.38
CA LEU A 20 -7.12 13.91 15.90
C LEU A 20 -7.32 15.30 15.28
N GLY A 21 -8.28 15.48 14.36
CA GLY A 21 -8.55 16.75 13.68
C GLY A 21 -7.50 17.17 12.65
N VAL A 22 -6.63 16.25 12.22
CA VAL A 22 -5.56 16.50 11.25
C VAL A 22 -6.07 16.38 9.81
N LEU A 23 -6.93 15.39 9.56
CA LEU A 23 -7.51 15.11 8.24
C LEU A 23 -9.02 15.32 8.24
N SER A 24 -9.59 15.48 7.06
CA SER A 24 -11.03 15.40 6.78
C SER A 24 -11.41 14.01 6.25
N GLN A 25 -12.69 13.63 6.31
CA GLN A 25 -13.16 12.36 5.73
C GLN A 25 -12.75 12.19 4.26
N LYS A 26 -12.84 13.27 3.47
CA LYS A 26 -12.45 13.27 2.05
C LYS A 26 -10.98 12.90 1.89
N THR A 27 -10.11 13.49 2.71
CA THR A 27 -8.67 13.23 2.65
C THR A 27 -8.30 11.85 3.16
N VAL A 28 -9.05 11.27 4.09
CA VAL A 28 -8.87 9.88 4.54
C VAL A 28 -9.07 8.89 3.40
N VAL A 29 -10.17 9.04 2.64
CA VAL A 29 -10.42 8.20 1.45
C VAL A 29 -9.31 8.38 0.41
N VAL A 30 -8.82 9.61 0.21
CA VAL A 30 -7.69 9.88 -0.69
C VAL A 30 -6.42 9.16 -0.24
N CYS A 31 -6.12 9.13 1.06
CA CYS A 31 -4.96 8.38 1.58
C CYS A 31 -5.05 6.88 1.22
N ALA A 32 -6.22 6.28 1.43
CA ALA A 32 -6.46 4.87 1.16
C ALA A 32 -6.28 4.52 -0.33
N VAL A 33 -6.83 5.35 -1.22
CA VAL A 33 -6.65 5.18 -2.67
C VAL A 33 -5.19 5.37 -3.08
N LEU A 34 -4.50 6.39 -2.57
CA LEU A 34 -3.10 6.63 -2.89
C LEU A 34 -2.19 5.49 -2.43
N ALA A 35 -2.47 4.86 -1.29
CA ALA A 35 -1.70 3.71 -0.81
C ALA A 35 -1.75 2.52 -1.77
N VAL A 36 -2.89 2.31 -2.44
CA VAL A 36 -3.03 1.30 -3.50
C VAL A 36 -2.35 1.73 -4.80
N LEU A 37 -2.36 3.02 -5.11
CA LEU A 37 -1.71 3.53 -6.32
C LEU A 37 -0.19 3.49 -6.25
N ILE A 38 0.40 3.47 -5.05
CA ILE A 38 1.85 3.32 -4.88
C ILE A 38 2.34 2.00 -5.47
N ASP A 39 1.55 0.92 -5.32
CA ASP A 39 1.77 -0.43 -5.87
C ASP A 39 1.89 -0.46 -7.42
N LEU A 40 1.51 0.63 -8.11
CA LEU A 40 1.73 0.78 -9.56
C LEU A 40 3.22 0.90 -9.93
N ASP A 41 4.09 1.14 -8.95
CA ASP A 41 5.54 1.07 -9.12
C ASP A 41 6.01 -0.31 -9.60
N HIS A 42 5.37 -1.40 -9.17
CA HIS A 42 5.63 -2.76 -9.66
C HIS A 42 5.25 -2.92 -11.12
N TRP A 43 4.13 -2.32 -11.54
CA TRP A 43 3.73 -2.28 -12.94
C TRP A 43 4.74 -1.48 -13.77
N ALA A 44 5.18 -0.31 -13.28
CA ALA A 44 6.22 0.48 -13.94
C ALA A 44 7.55 -0.29 -14.06
N ALA A 45 7.98 -0.96 -13.00
CA ALA A 45 9.17 -1.81 -13.02
C ALA A 45 9.04 -2.97 -14.02
N PHE A 46 7.85 -3.59 -14.09
CA PHE A 46 7.56 -4.64 -15.07
C PHE A 46 7.64 -4.09 -16.51
N MET A 47 7.03 -2.94 -16.79
CA MET A 47 7.08 -2.31 -18.12
C MET A 47 8.52 -2.03 -18.55
N ILE A 48 9.34 -1.48 -17.65
CA ILE A 48 10.74 -1.16 -17.95
C ILE A 48 11.55 -2.43 -18.25
N ARG A 49 11.32 -3.51 -17.50
CA ARG A 49 12.08 -4.76 -17.63
C ARG A 49 11.66 -5.61 -18.81
N HIS A 50 10.35 -5.69 -19.08
CA HIS A 50 9.79 -6.60 -20.08
C HIS A 50 9.34 -5.91 -21.36
N HIS A 51 9.35 -4.57 -21.41
CA HIS A 51 8.84 -3.77 -22.52
C HIS A 51 7.38 -4.08 -22.87
N GLU A 52 6.58 -4.47 -21.87
CA GLU A 52 5.18 -4.85 -22.03
C GLU A 52 4.24 -4.02 -21.14
N PHE A 53 3.18 -3.45 -21.74
CA PHE A 53 2.18 -2.61 -21.07
C PHE A 53 0.98 -3.42 -20.57
N SER A 54 1.22 -4.50 -19.83
CA SER A 54 0.14 -5.38 -19.34
C SER A 54 0.07 -5.42 -17.81
N LEU A 55 -0.94 -4.75 -17.24
CA LEU A 55 -1.20 -4.78 -15.80
C LEU A 55 -1.43 -6.21 -15.28
N LYS A 56 -2.19 -7.01 -16.03
CA LYS A 56 -2.47 -8.42 -15.68
C LYS A 56 -1.21 -9.27 -15.62
N LYS A 57 -0.29 -9.11 -16.57
CA LYS A 57 0.98 -9.85 -16.53
C LYS A 57 1.89 -9.36 -15.41
N ALA A 58 1.98 -8.04 -15.21
CA ALA A 58 2.75 -7.45 -14.12
C ALA A 58 2.27 -7.94 -12.75
N TRP A 59 0.96 -7.90 -12.53
CA TRP A 59 0.33 -8.40 -11.32
C TRP A 59 0.67 -9.88 -11.07
N ASN A 60 0.45 -10.74 -12.08
CA ASN A 60 0.72 -12.17 -11.95
C ASN A 60 2.22 -12.48 -11.75
N ALA A 61 3.11 -11.68 -12.33
CA ALA A 61 4.55 -11.79 -12.11
C ALA A 61 4.92 -11.43 -10.67
N ALA A 62 4.33 -10.34 -10.14
CA ALA A 62 4.54 -9.92 -8.76
C ALA A 62 3.97 -10.92 -7.74
N THR A 63 2.74 -11.40 -7.92
CA THR A 63 2.05 -12.24 -6.91
C THR A 63 2.43 -13.72 -6.93
N VAL A 64 2.82 -14.27 -8.09
CA VAL A 64 3.11 -15.72 -8.24
C VAL A 64 4.60 -15.99 -8.35
N LYS A 65 5.31 -15.20 -9.16
CA LYS A 65 6.74 -15.42 -9.42
C LYS A 65 7.63 -14.64 -8.46
N HIS A 66 7.05 -13.75 -7.65
CA HIS A 66 7.81 -12.85 -6.79
C HIS A 66 8.84 -12.02 -7.59
N GLU A 67 8.56 -11.79 -8.88
CA GLU A 67 9.38 -10.96 -9.74
C GLU A 67 9.08 -9.49 -9.43
N ASN A 68 10.12 -8.69 -9.24
CA ASN A 68 10.00 -7.27 -8.90
C ASN A 68 9.31 -6.99 -7.56
N GLU A 69 9.40 -7.89 -6.58
CA GLU A 69 8.90 -7.65 -5.21
C GLU A 69 9.43 -6.38 -4.56
N ARG A 70 10.63 -5.93 -4.95
CA ARG A 70 11.21 -4.68 -4.46
C ARG A 70 11.59 -3.81 -5.64
N THR A 71 10.89 -2.70 -5.77
CA THR A 71 11.18 -1.64 -6.73
C THR A 71 12.09 -0.58 -6.08
N PHE A 72 12.40 0.49 -6.82
CA PHE A 72 13.21 1.60 -6.32
C PHE A 72 12.74 2.14 -4.96
N ILE A 73 11.43 2.36 -4.77
CA ILE A 73 10.89 2.96 -3.53
C ILE A 73 11.04 2.04 -2.31
N HIS A 74 11.22 0.73 -2.53
CA HIS A 74 11.41 -0.30 -1.51
C HIS A 74 12.88 -0.44 -1.07
N HIS A 75 13.81 0.16 -1.81
CA HIS A 75 15.22 0.20 -1.42
C HIS A 75 15.50 1.39 -0.51
N ARG A 76 16.52 1.25 0.34
CA ARG A 76 16.95 2.29 1.29
C ARG A 76 17.13 3.65 0.62
N THR A 77 17.72 3.69 -0.57
CA THR A 77 17.93 4.92 -1.33
C THR A 77 16.60 5.56 -1.76
N GLY A 78 15.66 4.77 -2.28
CA GLY A 78 14.33 5.26 -2.66
C GLY A 78 13.55 5.75 -1.44
N PHE A 79 13.58 5.01 -0.33
CA PHE A 79 12.97 5.42 0.93
C PHE A 79 13.51 6.77 1.43
N ILE A 80 14.84 6.96 1.41
CA ILE A 80 15.47 8.24 1.82
C ILE A 80 15.01 9.39 0.92
N ILE A 81 14.95 9.17 -0.40
CA ILE A 81 14.50 10.19 -1.35
C ILE A 81 13.04 10.55 -1.12
N MET A 82 12.17 9.55 -0.94
CA MET A 82 10.75 9.79 -0.65
C MET A 82 10.56 10.48 0.70
N ALA A 83 11.33 10.13 1.72
CA ALA A 83 11.31 10.81 3.02
C ALA A 83 11.72 12.28 2.90
N ALA A 84 12.74 12.59 2.09
CA ALA A 84 13.15 13.97 1.81
C ALA A 84 12.05 14.75 1.07
N ILE A 85 11.39 14.14 0.08
CA ILE A 85 10.25 14.74 -0.62
C ILE A 85 9.11 15.02 0.34
N LEU A 86 8.76 14.08 1.23
CA LEU A 86 7.73 14.28 2.25
C LEU A 86 8.11 15.40 3.22
N LEU A 87 9.36 15.46 3.67
CA LEU A 87 9.84 16.54 4.54
C LEU A 87 9.72 17.91 3.86
N ILE A 88 10.13 18.03 2.60
CA ILE A 88 9.95 19.26 1.82
C ILE A 88 8.46 19.60 1.74
N THR A 89 7.61 18.62 1.43
CA THR A 89 6.17 18.79 1.34
C THR A 89 5.57 19.30 2.65
N PHE A 90 6.06 18.84 3.81
CA PHE A 90 5.63 19.31 5.12
C PHE A 90 5.88 20.80 5.34
N LEU A 91 7.01 21.31 4.86
CA LEU A 91 7.38 22.72 4.98
C LEU A 91 6.46 23.63 4.15
N PHE A 92 5.99 23.17 2.99
CA PHE A 92 5.15 23.95 2.09
C PHE A 92 3.64 23.74 2.31
N ASN A 93 3.22 22.52 2.58
CA ASN A 93 1.82 22.16 2.74
C ASN A 93 1.66 20.93 3.64
N ARG A 94 1.33 21.20 4.92
CA ARG A 94 1.14 20.15 5.93
C ARG A 94 0.03 19.16 5.59
N LEU A 95 -1.05 19.62 4.94
CA LEU A 95 -2.15 18.73 4.55
C LEU A 95 -1.68 17.71 3.51
N VAL A 96 -0.97 18.18 2.47
CA VAL A 96 -0.41 17.29 1.43
C VAL A 96 0.61 16.34 2.05
N PHE A 97 1.44 16.81 2.99
CA PHE A 97 2.34 15.93 3.73
C PHE A 97 1.58 14.82 4.46
N TRP A 98 0.52 15.14 5.21
CA TRP A 98 -0.23 14.12 5.94
C TRP A 98 -0.90 13.13 4.98
N VAL A 99 -1.43 13.60 3.85
CA VAL A 99 -2.04 12.72 2.84
C VAL A 99 -1.01 11.79 2.21
N LEU A 100 0.08 12.34 1.67
CA LEU A 100 1.12 11.54 1.01
C LEU A 100 1.89 10.68 2.01
N GLY A 101 2.18 11.21 3.19
CA GLY A 101 2.89 10.53 4.27
C GLY A 101 2.09 9.37 4.82
N THR A 102 0.78 9.53 5.05
CA THR A 102 -0.07 8.41 5.49
C THR A 102 -0.13 7.31 4.45
N ALA A 103 -0.34 7.67 3.17
CA ALA A 103 -0.37 6.70 2.08
C ALA A 103 0.96 5.96 1.92
N TYR A 104 2.08 6.70 1.87
CA TYR A 104 3.40 6.13 1.64
C TYR A 104 3.92 5.33 2.84
N LEU A 105 3.84 5.88 4.05
CA LEU A 105 4.40 5.22 5.23
C LEU A 105 3.61 3.97 5.62
N SER A 106 2.28 3.97 5.46
CA SER A 106 1.48 2.74 5.69
C SER A 106 1.83 1.64 4.69
N HIS A 107 1.99 1.99 3.41
CA HIS A 107 2.41 1.07 2.36
C HIS A 107 3.77 0.44 2.71
N MET A 108 4.79 1.28 2.92
CA MET A 108 6.14 0.84 3.25
C MET A 108 6.20 0.04 4.55
N PHE A 109 5.44 0.43 5.57
CA PHE A 109 5.40 -0.29 6.85
C PHE A 109 4.95 -1.74 6.64
N LEU A 110 3.87 -1.94 5.87
CA LEU A 110 3.37 -3.27 5.58
C LEU A 110 4.37 -4.11 4.79
N ASP A 111 5.03 -3.55 3.77
CA ASP A 111 6.01 -4.29 2.97
C ASP A 111 7.28 -4.69 3.74
N TYR A 112 7.63 -3.94 4.79
CA TYR A 112 8.76 -4.30 5.65
C TYR A 112 8.38 -5.28 6.76
N VAL A 113 7.12 -5.35 7.18
CA VAL A 113 6.65 -6.33 8.17
C VAL A 113 6.51 -7.69 7.49
N HIS A 114 7.60 -8.45 7.49
CA HIS A 114 7.61 -9.81 6.95
C HIS A 114 7.02 -10.77 7.97
N VAL A 115 5.81 -11.28 7.71
CA VAL A 115 5.28 -12.42 8.46
C VAL A 115 5.69 -13.70 7.77
N ILE A 116 6.49 -14.51 8.47
CA ILE A 116 6.95 -15.81 7.98
C ILE A 116 5.81 -16.81 8.15
N GLU A 117 4.82 -16.76 7.26
CA GLU A 117 3.75 -17.76 7.21
C GLU A 117 3.87 -18.62 5.95
N LYS A 118 3.73 -19.94 6.12
CA LYS A 118 3.92 -20.92 5.03
C LYS A 118 2.62 -21.25 4.28
N LYS A 119 1.47 -20.79 4.77
CA LYS A 119 0.16 -21.15 4.20
C LYS A 119 -0.41 -19.95 3.46
N ASN A 120 -0.51 -20.08 2.14
CA ASN A 120 -1.14 -19.09 1.30
C ASN A 120 -2.37 -19.69 0.61
N PHE A 121 -3.41 -18.88 0.52
CA PHE A 121 -4.60 -19.15 -0.29
C PHE A 121 -4.38 -18.57 -1.67
N ARG A 122 -4.29 -19.43 -2.68
CA ARG A 122 -4.10 -19.03 -4.08
C ARG A 122 -5.35 -19.30 -4.89
N PHE A 123 -5.87 -18.28 -5.53
CA PHE A 123 -7.00 -18.40 -6.44
C PHE A 123 -6.87 -17.43 -7.62
N LYS A 124 -7.66 -17.64 -8.66
CA LYS A 124 -7.59 -16.88 -9.90
C LYS A 124 -8.95 -16.28 -10.21
N GLU A 125 -8.98 -14.97 -10.37
CA GLU A 125 -10.21 -14.21 -10.66
C GLU A 125 -9.96 -13.28 -11.85
N LEU A 126 -10.81 -13.34 -12.89
CA LEU A 126 -10.65 -12.58 -14.14
C LEU A 126 -9.25 -12.70 -14.80
N GLY A 127 -8.51 -13.74 -14.42
CA GLY A 127 -7.16 -14.02 -14.86
C GLY A 127 -6.04 -13.35 -14.05
N PHE A 128 -6.36 -12.65 -12.97
CA PHE A 128 -5.42 -12.21 -11.95
C PHE A 128 -5.26 -13.30 -10.90
N TRP A 129 -4.01 -13.63 -10.57
CA TRP A 129 -3.68 -14.51 -9.47
C TRP A 129 -3.65 -13.72 -8.17
N ILE A 130 -4.45 -14.15 -7.21
CA ILE A 130 -4.51 -13.62 -5.87
C ILE A 130 -3.87 -14.67 -4.95
N ASN A 131 -2.97 -14.23 -4.06
CA ASN A 131 -2.14 -15.10 -3.23
C ASN A 131 -2.09 -14.54 -1.82
N ILE A 132 -3.11 -14.77 -0.99
CA ILE A 132 -3.27 -14.13 0.33
C ILE A 132 -2.79 -15.09 1.43
N THR A 133 -2.02 -14.59 2.38
CA THR A 133 -1.61 -15.35 3.58
C THR A 133 -2.72 -15.39 4.63
N GLY A 134 -2.69 -16.37 5.55
CA GLY A 134 -3.64 -16.43 6.65
C GLY A 134 -3.55 -15.19 7.56
N PHE A 135 -2.33 -14.73 7.81
CA PHE A 135 -2.01 -13.54 8.56
C PHE A 135 -2.62 -12.28 7.93
N GLU A 136 -2.44 -12.07 6.62
CA GLU A 136 -3.03 -10.91 5.93
C GLU A 136 -4.56 -10.91 6.04
N LEU A 137 -5.17 -12.08 5.88
CA LEU A 137 -6.62 -12.20 6.01
C LEU A 137 -7.09 -11.84 7.44
N VAL A 138 -6.39 -12.29 8.47
CA VAL A 138 -6.67 -11.90 9.87
C VAL A 138 -6.43 -10.41 10.09
N LEU A 139 -5.34 -9.87 9.56
CA LEU A 139 -5.00 -8.45 9.66
C LEU A 139 -6.09 -7.58 9.00
N ASP A 140 -6.55 -7.96 7.81
CA ASP A 140 -7.64 -7.27 7.12
C ASP A 140 -8.92 -7.26 7.96
N PHE A 141 -9.30 -8.40 8.56
CA PHE A 141 -10.46 -8.46 9.46
C PHE A 141 -10.30 -7.58 10.70
N VAL A 142 -9.12 -7.57 11.31
CA VAL A 142 -8.82 -6.71 12.46
C VAL A 142 -8.91 -5.23 12.07
N LEU A 143 -8.33 -4.85 10.92
CA LEU A 143 -8.37 -3.48 10.41
C LEU A 143 -9.81 -3.05 10.13
N ILE A 144 -10.61 -3.88 9.46
CA ILE A 144 -12.03 -3.60 9.19
C ILE A 144 -12.79 -3.39 10.51
N PHE A 145 -12.63 -4.29 11.47
CA PHE A 145 -13.31 -4.19 12.77
C PHE A 145 -12.95 -2.89 13.50
N VAL A 146 -11.67 -2.54 13.56
CA VAL A 146 -11.21 -1.31 14.23
C VAL A 146 -11.69 -0.07 13.48
N ILE A 147 -11.67 -0.06 12.14
CA ILE A 147 -12.20 1.06 11.34
C ILE A 147 -13.70 1.26 11.63
N ILE A 148 -14.48 0.18 11.69
CA ILE A 148 -15.91 0.27 12.06
C ILE A 148 -16.07 0.89 13.45
N LEU A 149 -15.27 0.48 14.43
CA LEU A 149 -15.31 1.07 15.77
C LEU A 149 -14.93 2.55 15.79
N LEU A 150 -14.05 3.00 14.90
CA LEU A 150 -13.69 4.41 14.76
C LEU A 150 -14.79 5.23 14.08
N LEU A 151 -15.63 4.63 13.25
CA LEU A 151 -16.70 5.34 12.55
C LEU A 151 -17.95 5.60 13.41
N VAL A 152 -18.15 4.81 14.46
CA VAL A 152 -19.21 4.98 15.47
C VAL A 152 -18.82 6.07 16.49
#